data_AF-A0A1E3XC45-F1
#
_entry.id   AF-A0A1E3XC45-F1
#
_cell.length_a   1.000
_cell.length_b   1.000
_cell.length_c   1.000
_cell.angle_alpha   90.00
_cell.angle_beta   90.00
_cell.angle_gamma   90.00
#
_symmetry.space_group_name_H-M   'P 1'
#
loop_
_entity.id
_entity.type
_entity.pdbx_description
1 polymer ?
#
loop_
_entity_poly.entity_id
_entity_poly.type
_entity_poly.pdbx_seq_one_letter_code
_entity_poly.pdbx_strand_id
1 'polypeptide(L)'
;MRWAELLLLIISFVFLYTPIIQAAEEPHITLRSSYRDLSVFQVQSISNIFILNNHNKGFYGHSTIIHRYEEKSINGDSVVIDHATGMMWHQSGSDKDMEWNKAKQWVRDLNSRGYAGYYDWRLPTVEEAASLLESSKKNGDLYIDTVFDIKQSGIWTGDENDTASYLDGAWNVRFSGGYGGYVCWHYDNASNYVRPVRSMK
;
A
#
# COMPACT_ATOMS: atom_id res chain seq x y z
N MET A 1 -74.70 -19.99 46.90
CA MET A 1 -73.24 -19.78 46.99
C MET A 1 -72.52 -20.87 46.22
N ARG A 2 -72.06 -20.55 45.01
CA ARG A 2 -71.24 -21.41 44.16
C ARG A 2 -70.22 -20.49 43.50
N TRP A 3 -68.94 -20.78 43.73
CA TRP A 3 -67.80 -20.00 43.26
C TRP A 3 -67.52 -20.33 41.80
N ALA A 4 -67.18 -19.32 40.99
CA ALA A 4 -66.66 -19.50 39.64
C ALA A 4 -65.16 -19.18 39.67
N GLU A 5 -64.32 -20.16 39.38
CA GLU A 5 -62.88 -19.96 39.23
C GLU A 5 -62.56 -19.49 37.80
N LEU A 6 -61.80 -18.39 37.72
CA LEU A 6 -61.23 -17.84 36.51
C LEU A 6 -59.94 -18.59 36.16
N LEU A 7 -59.88 -19.19 34.97
CA LEU A 7 -58.62 -19.69 34.40
C LEU A 7 -57.93 -18.57 33.61
N LEU A 8 -56.80 -18.09 34.15
CA LEU A 8 -55.86 -17.19 33.49
C LEU A 8 -54.97 -17.99 32.53
N LEU A 9 -55.08 -17.72 31.22
CA LEU A 9 -54.15 -18.19 30.20
C LEU A 9 -52.95 -17.24 30.12
N ILE A 10 -51.78 -17.68 30.60
CA ILE A 10 -50.52 -16.95 30.43
C ILE A 10 -49.92 -17.40 29.09
N ILE A 11 -49.99 -16.55 28.07
CA ILE A 11 -49.29 -16.74 26.80
C ILE A 11 -47.85 -16.28 26.99
N SER A 12 -46.92 -17.22 27.13
CA SER A 12 -45.49 -16.96 27.17
C SER A 12 -44.97 -16.73 25.75
N PHE A 13 -44.66 -15.49 25.40
CA PHE A 13 -43.90 -15.16 24.19
C PHE A 13 -42.41 -15.27 24.50
N VAL A 14 -41.79 -16.36 24.03
CA VAL A 14 -40.32 -16.47 24.01
C VAL A 14 -39.81 -15.64 22.84
N PHE A 15 -39.29 -14.44 23.11
CA PHE A 15 -38.53 -13.67 22.14
C PHE A 15 -37.15 -14.31 21.96
N LEU A 16 -36.98 -15.09 20.91
CA LEU A 16 -35.65 -15.53 20.46
C LEU A 16 -34.96 -14.31 19.82
N TYR A 17 -34.17 -13.58 20.61
CA TYR A 17 -33.21 -12.61 20.08
C TYR A 17 -32.05 -13.39 19.44
N THR A 18 -32.05 -13.49 18.11
CA THR A 18 -30.81 -13.81 17.38
C THR A 18 -29.95 -12.55 17.38
N PRO A 19 -28.73 -12.57 17.94
CA PRO A 19 -27.83 -11.44 17.76
C PRO A 19 -27.48 -11.35 16.28
N ILE A 20 -27.94 -10.29 15.62
CA ILE A 20 -27.43 -9.89 14.31
C ILE A 20 -25.98 -9.45 14.58
N ILE A 21 -25.02 -10.36 14.42
CA ILE A 21 -23.63 -9.97 14.27
C ILE A 21 -23.54 -9.36 12.87
N GLN A 22 -23.83 -8.07 12.77
CA GLN A 22 -23.37 -7.30 11.63
C GLN A 22 -21.85 -7.26 11.77
N ALA A 23 -21.14 -8.01 10.93
CA ALA A 23 -19.69 -7.90 10.84
C ALA A 23 -19.38 -6.40 10.71
N ALA A 24 -18.68 -5.84 11.68
CA ALA A 24 -18.23 -4.46 11.59
C ALA A 24 -17.39 -4.37 10.32
N GLU A 25 -17.79 -3.50 9.40
CA GLU A 25 -17.01 -3.21 8.20
C GLU A 25 -15.66 -2.67 8.70
N GLU A 26 -14.60 -3.47 8.52
CA GLU A 26 -13.29 -3.08 9.03
C GLU A 26 -12.82 -1.80 8.33
N PRO A 27 -12.19 -0.86 9.05
CA PRO A 27 -11.80 0.42 8.48
C PRO A 27 -10.89 0.20 7.27
N HIS A 28 -11.33 0.67 6.11
CA HIS A 28 -10.58 0.62 4.88
C HIS A 28 -9.74 1.89 4.73
N ILE A 29 -8.41 1.75 4.69
CA ILE A 29 -7.52 2.90 4.58
C ILE A 29 -7.42 3.28 3.10
N THR A 30 -7.91 4.47 2.75
CA THR A 30 -7.78 5.00 1.39
C THR A 30 -6.52 5.82 1.26
N LEU A 31 -5.57 5.34 0.45
CA LEU A 31 -4.37 6.10 0.07
C LEU A 31 -4.60 6.81 -1.27
N ARG A 32 -3.90 7.92 -1.50
CA ARG A 32 -3.96 8.62 -2.78
C ARG A 32 -3.41 7.75 -3.91
N SER A 33 -4.18 7.65 -4.98
CA SER A 33 -3.87 6.86 -6.19
C SER A 33 -3.51 7.67 -7.43
N SER A 34 -3.59 9.01 -7.37
CA SER A 34 -3.28 9.93 -8.48
C SER A 34 -1.98 10.70 -8.24
N TYR A 35 -1.07 10.74 -9.22
CA TYR A 35 0.21 11.43 -9.08
C TYR A 35 0.09 12.95 -8.86
N ARG A 36 1.09 13.53 -8.21
CA ARG A 36 1.22 14.96 -7.93
C ARG A 36 2.69 15.40 -8.01
N ASP A 37 2.86 16.68 -8.29
CA ASP A 37 4.10 17.40 -7.98
C ASP A 37 4.10 17.72 -6.48
N LEU A 38 5.03 17.15 -5.72
CA LEU A 38 5.07 17.20 -4.27
C LEU A 38 6.36 17.85 -3.77
N SER A 39 6.21 18.93 -3.02
CA SER A 39 7.31 19.51 -2.25
C SER A 39 7.75 18.56 -1.12
N VAL A 40 8.98 18.76 -0.63
CA VAL A 40 9.53 18.02 0.52
C VAL A 40 8.62 18.14 1.74
N PHE A 41 8.05 19.32 2.00
CA PHE A 41 7.14 19.55 3.12
C PHE A 41 5.85 18.73 3.01
N GLN A 42 5.28 18.63 1.81
CA GLN A 42 4.09 17.82 1.57
C GLN A 42 4.39 16.33 1.78
N VAL A 43 5.55 15.85 1.33
CA VAL A 43 5.97 14.46 1.56
C VAL A 43 6.21 14.17 3.05
N GLN A 44 6.83 15.10 3.78
CA GLN A 44 7.02 15.01 5.23
C GLN A 44 5.72 15.16 6.04
N SER A 45 4.58 15.42 5.38
CA SER A 45 3.26 15.58 6.01
C SER A 45 2.27 14.50 5.58
N ILE A 46 2.72 13.45 4.88
CA ILE A 46 1.85 12.33 4.47
C ILE A 46 1.34 11.59 5.72
N SER A 47 0.05 11.27 5.72
CA SER A 47 -0.62 10.53 6.79
C SER A 47 -0.15 9.07 6.88
N ASN A 48 -0.43 8.43 8.02
CA ASN A 48 -0.15 7.00 8.26
C ASN A 48 1.34 6.61 8.19
N ILE A 49 2.23 7.59 8.39
CA ILE A 49 3.68 7.39 8.46
C ILE A 49 4.19 7.92 9.80
N PHE A 50 4.98 7.12 10.49
CA PHE A 50 5.78 7.57 11.62
C PHE A 50 7.15 8.03 11.12
N ILE A 51 7.41 9.33 11.24
CA ILE A 51 8.67 9.94 10.82
C ILE A 51 9.69 9.87 11.96
N LEU A 52 10.81 9.21 11.70
CA LEU A 52 11.95 9.11 12.61
C LEU A 52 12.84 10.35 12.52
N ASN A 53 13.13 10.81 11.30
CA ASN A 53 13.98 11.97 11.06
C ASN A 53 13.71 12.58 9.68
N ASN A 54 13.70 13.91 9.59
CA ASN A 54 13.55 14.66 8.36
C ASN A 54 14.92 15.06 7.78
N HIS A 55 15.01 15.14 6.46
CA HIS A 55 16.15 15.76 5.78
C HIS A 55 15.70 16.60 4.59
N ASN A 56 16.62 17.33 3.98
CA ASN A 56 16.34 18.30 2.91
C ASN A 56 15.76 17.69 1.60
N LYS A 57 15.68 16.36 1.50
CA LYS A 57 15.18 15.64 0.32
C LYS A 57 14.08 14.63 0.65
N GLY A 58 13.57 14.61 1.88
CA GLY A 58 12.63 13.59 2.33
C GLY A 58 12.75 13.26 3.82
N PHE A 59 12.57 12.00 4.20
CA PHE A 59 12.59 11.55 5.59
C PHE A 59 12.91 10.06 5.75
N TYR A 60 13.36 9.68 6.95
CA TYR A 60 13.40 8.30 7.45
C TYR A 60 12.15 8.01 8.27
N GLY A 61 11.54 6.85 8.08
CA GLY A 61 10.29 6.50 8.77
C GLY A 61 9.74 5.14 8.37
N HIS A 62 8.55 4.83 8.87
CA HIS A 62 7.83 3.62 8.51
C HIS A 62 6.32 3.85 8.54
N SER A 63 5.58 2.96 7.90
CA SER A 63 4.12 2.93 7.92
C SER A 63 3.58 2.67 9.32
N THR A 64 2.45 3.29 9.64
CA THR A 64 1.64 2.95 10.83
C THR A 64 0.43 2.09 10.45
N ILE A 65 0.29 1.72 9.17
CA ILE A 65 -0.80 0.87 8.69
C ILE A 65 -0.55 -0.57 9.10
N ILE A 66 -1.59 -1.22 9.61
CA ILE A 66 -1.59 -2.66 9.85
C ILE A 66 -2.07 -3.34 8.57
N HIS A 67 -1.11 -3.79 7.76
CA HIS A 67 -1.39 -4.44 6.49
C HIS A 67 -1.95 -5.85 6.65
N ARG A 68 -2.74 -6.29 5.67
CA ARG A 68 -3.30 -7.64 5.59
C ARG A 68 -2.98 -8.21 4.21
N TYR A 69 -1.75 -8.66 4.04
CA TYR A 69 -1.26 -9.20 2.77
C TYR A 69 -1.75 -10.62 2.52
N GLU A 70 -2.17 -10.88 1.29
CA GLU A 70 -2.44 -12.20 0.71
C GLU A 70 -1.61 -12.34 -0.56
N GLU A 71 -0.63 -13.24 -0.56
CA GLU A 71 0.06 -13.63 -1.79
C GLU A 71 -0.84 -14.55 -2.62
N LYS A 72 -0.92 -14.28 -3.92
CA LYS A 72 -1.80 -15.02 -4.84
C LYS A 72 -1.16 -15.19 -6.20
N SER A 73 -1.38 -16.34 -6.82
CA SER A 73 -1.09 -16.55 -8.25
C SER A 73 -2.38 -16.36 -9.06
N ILE A 74 -2.36 -15.44 -10.03
CA ILE A 74 -3.46 -15.16 -10.94
C ILE A 74 -2.95 -15.35 -12.36
N ASN A 75 -3.53 -16.28 -13.11
CA ASN A 75 -3.07 -16.64 -14.46
C ASN A 75 -1.58 -17.04 -14.54
N GLY A 76 -1.02 -17.57 -13.44
CA GLY A 76 0.40 -17.93 -13.33
C GLY A 76 1.31 -16.78 -12.89
N ASP A 77 0.80 -15.55 -12.79
CA ASP A 77 1.53 -14.37 -12.32
C ASP A 77 1.35 -14.17 -10.80
N SER A 78 2.43 -13.82 -10.09
CA SER A 78 2.41 -13.60 -8.64
C SER A 78 2.07 -12.15 -8.27
N VAL A 79 1.00 -11.99 -7.47
CA VAL A 79 0.56 -10.70 -6.93
C VAL A 79 0.46 -10.76 -5.41
N VAL A 80 0.49 -9.60 -4.77
CA VAL A 80 0.16 -9.44 -3.35
C VAL A 80 -1.06 -8.54 -3.24
N ILE A 81 -2.14 -9.06 -2.66
CA ILE A 81 -3.33 -8.29 -2.34
C ILE A 81 -3.19 -7.76 -0.92
N ASP A 82 -3.40 -6.46 -0.72
CA ASP A 82 -3.47 -5.87 0.62
C ASP A 82 -4.91 -5.50 0.95
N HIS A 83 -5.53 -6.31 1.82
CA HIS A 83 -6.92 -6.12 2.24
C HIS A 83 -7.13 -4.91 3.16
N ALA A 84 -6.06 -4.30 3.70
CA ALA A 84 -6.18 -3.09 4.51
C ALA A 84 -6.37 -1.82 3.65
N THR A 85 -5.77 -1.80 2.46
CA THR A 85 -5.72 -0.63 1.58
C THR A 85 -6.47 -0.82 0.26
N GLY A 86 -6.92 -2.05 -0.04
CA GLY A 86 -7.61 -2.36 -1.28
C GLY A 86 -6.68 -2.31 -2.50
N MET A 87 -5.38 -2.51 -2.28
CA MET A 87 -4.38 -2.48 -3.33
C MET A 87 -3.97 -3.90 -3.75
N MET A 88 -3.55 -4.02 -5.00
CA MET A 88 -2.87 -5.19 -5.51
C MET A 88 -1.51 -4.78 -6.06
N TRP A 89 -0.48 -5.48 -5.62
CA TRP A 89 0.91 -5.20 -5.92
C TRP A 89 1.51 -6.30 -6.78
N HIS A 90 2.41 -5.93 -7.68
CA HIS A 90 3.28 -6.89 -8.34
C HIS A 90 4.27 -7.45 -7.31
N GLN A 91 4.28 -8.77 -7.10
CA GLN A 91 5.02 -9.39 -5.98
C GLN A 91 6.54 -9.24 -6.15
N SER A 92 7.05 -9.40 -7.37
CA SER A 92 8.51 -9.44 -7.63
C SER A 92 9.10 -8.19 -8.27
N GLY A 93 8.26 -7.19 -8.57
CA GLY A 93 8.66 -6.02 -9.34
C GLY A 93 9.52 -6.30 -10.60
N SER A 94 10.43 -5.39 -10.91
CA SER A 94 11.42 -5.54 -11.98
C SER A 94 12.66 -6.32 -11.54
N ASP A 95 13.26 -7.06 -12.46
CA ASP A 95 14.49 -7.83 -12.20
C ASP A 95 15.76 -6.97 -12.04
N LYS A 96 15.73 -5.75 -12.58
CA LYS A 96 16.84 -4.80 -12.52
C LYS A 96 16.30 -3.43 -12.14
N ASP A 97 17.18 -2.63 -11.57
CA ASP A 97 16.97 -1.21 -11.41
C ASP A 97 17.06 -0.51 -12.77
N MET A 98 16.40 0.64 -12.89
CA MET A 98 16.37 1.42 -14.11
C MET A 98 16.10 2.89 -13.82
N GLU A 99 16.42 3.73 -14.79
CA GLU A 99 16.06 5.16 -14.79
C GLU A 99 14.55 5.35 -14.79
N TRP A 100 14.09 6.48 -14.26
CA TRP A 100 12.67 6.71 -14.03
C TRP A 100 11.84 6.71 -15.33
N ASN A 101 12.39 7.25 -16.43
CA ASN A 101 11.74 7.18 -17.74
C ASN A 101 11.62 5.73 -18.27
N LYS A 102 12.62 4.88 -18.00
CA LYS A 102 12.57 3.45 -18.33
C LYS A 102 11.58 2.70 -17.43
N ALA A 103 11.44 3.10 -16.16
CA ALA A 103 10.42 2.56 -15.25
C ALA A 103 9.00 2.82 -15.77
N LYS A 104 8.71 4.04 -16.24
CA LYS A 104 7.43 4.38 -16.89
C LYS A 104 7.17 3.50 -18.12
N GLN A 105 8.20 3.24 -18.93
CA GLN A 105 8.07 2.34 -20.09
C GLN A 105 7.83 0.89 -19.66
N TRP A 106 8.55 0.40 -18.65
CA TRP A 106 8.39 -0.96 -18.13
C TRP A 106 6.95 -1.22 -17.67
N VAL A 107 6.31 -0.25 -17.00
CA VAL A 107 4.90 -0.34 -16.59
C VAL A 107 3.95 -0.36 -17.80
N ARG A 108 4.24 0.39 -18.86
CA ARG A 108 3.46 0.33 -20.11
C ARG A 108 3.55 -1.05 -20.76
N ASP A 109 4.74 -1.63 -20.79
CA ASP A 109 4.98 -2.98 -21.34
C ASP A 109 4.34 -4.08 -20.47
N LEU A 110 4.27 -3.87 -19.15
CA LEU A 110 3.51 -4.74 -18.25
C LEU A 110 2.02 -4.72 -18.59
N ASN A 111 1.46 -3.52 -18.76
CA ASN A 111 0.05 -3.36 -19.12
C ASN A 111 -0.26 -3.92 -20.50
N SER A 112 0.59 -3.73 -21.51
CA SER A 112 0.33 -4.28 -22.85
C SER A 112 0.26 -5.81 -22.87
N ARG A 113 0.91 -6.49 -21.91
CA ARG A 113 0.86 -7.94 -21.76
C ARG A 113 -0.30 -8.44 -20.89
N GLY A 114 -1.02 -7.55 -20.22
CA GLY A 114 -2.16 -7.92 -19.37
C GLY A 114 -1.75 -8.75 -18.15
N TYR A 115 -0.68 -8.35 -17.44
CA TYR A 115 -0.15 -9.09 -16.29
C TYR A 115 -1.23 -9.41 -15.25
N ALA A 116 -1.32 -10.67 -14.85
CA ALA A 116 -2.38 -11.20 -13.97
C ALA A 116 -3.82 -10.95 -14.49
N GLY A 117 -3.99 -10.71 -15.80
CA GLY A 117 -5.26 -10.35 -16.43
C GLY A 117 -5.63 -8.86 -16.32
N TYR A 118 -4.72 -7.99 -15.85
CA TYR A 118 -4.98 -6.57 -15.62
C TYR A 118 -4.10 -5.66 -16.49
N TYR A 119 -4.63 -4.47 -16.78
CA TYR A 119 -4.06 -3.50 -17.74
C TYR A 119 -3.93 -2.09 -17.16
N ASP A 120 -4.21 -1.94 -15.86
CA ASP A 120 -4.25 -0.69 -15.10
C ASP A 120 -3.14 -0.60 -14.04
N TRP A 121 -2.04 -1.34 -14.24
CA TRP A 121 -0.86 -1.25 -13.39
C TRP A 121 -0.19 0.12 -13.55
N ARG A 122 0.30 0.67 -12.46
CA ARG A 122 0.99 1.96 -12.44
C ARG A 122 2.15 1.95 -11.45
N LEU A 123 3.05 2.94 -11.53
CA LEU A 123 3.94 3.21 -10.41
C LEU A 123 3.08 3.59 -9.19
N PRO A 124 3.53 3.27 -7.96
CA PRO A 124 2.86 3.73 -6.77
C PRO A 124 3.00 5.24 -6.61
N THR A 125 2.08 5.85 -5.87
CA THR A 125 2.33 7.17 -5.28
C THR A 125 3.33 7.05 -4.12
N VAL A 126 3.86 8.18 -3.64
CA VAL A 126 4.72 8.20 -2.44
C VAL A 126 4.00 7.64 -1.23
N GLU A 127 2.72 7.93 -1.07
CA GLU A 127 1.92 7.46 0.06
C GLU A 127 1.77 5.93 0.02
N GLU A 128 1.46 5.37 -1.14
CA GLU A 128 1.34 3.92 -1.32
C GLU A 128 2.69 3.22 -1.15
N ALA A 129 3.76 3.74 -1.77
CA ALA A 129 5.09 3.15 -1.66
C ALA A 129 5.63 3.23 -0.22
N ALA A 130 5.42 4.36 0.47
CA ALA A 130 5.84 4.54 1.86
C ALA A 130 5.04 3.67 2.83
N SER A 131 3.79 3.31 2.51
CA SER A 131 3.03 2.36 3.32
C SER A 131 3.69 0.98 3.41
N LEU A 132 4.50 0.59 2.43
CA LEU A 132 5.21 -0.70 2.46
C LEU A 132 6.40 -0.72 3.45
N LEU A 133 6.78 0.43 4.02
CA LEU A 133 7.90 0.54 4.96
C LEU A 133 7.56 -0.07 6.31
N GLU A 134 8.32 -1.08 6.70
CA GLU A 134 8.21 -1.73 8.00
C GLU A 134 9.02 -1.01 9.09
N SER A 135 8.58 -1.12 10.34
CA SER A 135 9.28 -0.51 11.48
C SER A 135 10.61 -1.17 11.81
N SER A 136 10.83 -2.39 11.31
CA SER A 136 12.06 -3.15 11.47
C SER A 136 12.37 -3.92 10.19
N LYS A 137 13.62 -4.35 10.03
CA LYS A 137 14.01 -5.23 8.93
C LYS A 137 13.29 -6.57 9.06
N LYS A 138 12.45 -6.93 8.10
CA LYS A 138 11.69 -8.19 8.10
C LYS A 138 12.12 -9.15 7.00
N ASN A 139 12.72 -8.65 5.92
CA ASN A 139 13.00 -9.45 4.73
C ASN A 139 14.41 -9.18 4.19
N GLY A 140 15.36 -10.09 4.43
CA GLY A 140 16.72 -10.00 3.87
C GLY A 140 17.43 -8.67 4.17
N ASP A 141 17.36 -8.19 5.42
CA ASP A 141 17.84 -6.88 5.87
C ASP A 141 17.09 -5.63 5.35
N LEU A 142 15.92 -5.83 4.74
CA LEU A 142 15.06 -4.74 4.25
C LEU A 142 13.86 -4.49 5.17
N TYR A 143 13.45 -3.23 5.25
CA TYR A 143 12.26 -2.72 5.93
C TYR A 143 11.01 -2.92 5.05
N ILE A 144 10.74 -4.15 4.64
CA ILE A 144 9.56 -4.54 3.87
C ILE A 144 9.11 -5.93 4.31
N ASP A 145 7.82 -6.21 4.20
CA ASP A 145 7.26 -7.52 4.54
C ASP A 145 7.84 -8.66 3.69
N THR A 146 7.88 -9.86 4.28
CA THR A 146 8.40 -11.08 3.66
C THR A 146 7.57 -11.58 2.47
N VAL A 147 6.32 -11.15 2.31
CA VAL A 147 5.49 -11.51 1.14
C VAL A 147 6.04 -10.95 -0.18
N PHE A 148 6.89 -9.93 -0.10
CA PHE A 148 7.48 -9.27 -1.25
C PHE A 148 8.86 -9.83 -1.58
N ASP A 149 9.22 -9.88 -2.87
CA ASP A 149 10.57 -10.30 -3.27
C ASP A 149 11.64 -9.32 -2.78
N ILE A 150 12.77 -9.87 -2.31
CA ILE A 150 13.84 -9.14 -1.62
C ILE A 150 14.68 -8.27 -2.57
N LYS A 151 14.63 -8.53 -3.88
CA LYS A 151 15.52 -7.89 -4.86
C LYS A 151 15.29 -6.38 -4.93
N GLN A 152 14.07 -5.93 -4.69
CA GLN A 152 13.70 -4.52 -4.74
C GLN A 152 14.09 -3.81 -3.44
N SER A 153 15.35 -3.40 -3.33
CA SER A 153 15.87 -2.63 -2.19
C SER A 153 15.39 -1.17 -2.14
N GLY A 154 14.75 -0.70 -3.21
CA GLY A 154 14.06 0.58 -3.31
C GLY A 154 13.35 0.72 -4.66
N ILE A 155 12.23 1.43 -4.68
CA ILE A 155 11.33 1.54 -5.83
C ILE A 155 11.05 2.99 -6.21
N TRP A 156 10.89 3.22 -7.51
CA TRP A 156 10.36 4.47 -8.04
C TRP A 156 8.88 4.65 -7.69
N THR A 157 8.49 5.91 -7.49
CA THR A 157 7.08 6.34 -7.47
C THR A 157 6.75 7.10 -8.75
N GLY A 158 5.48 7.38 -8.98
CA GLY A 158 5.05 8.28 -10.05
C GLY A 158 4.89 9.74 -9.64
N ASP A 159 5.19 10.11 -8.40
CA ASP A 159 5.16 11.50 -7.96
C ASP A 159 6.50 12.19 -8.24
N GLU A 160 6.40 13.47 -8.60
CA GLU A 160 7.52 14.31 -9.01
C GLU A 160 7.78 15.42 -7.99
N ASN A 161 8.86 16.17 -8.18
CA ASN A 161 9.10 17.44 -7.49
C ASN A 161 9.75 18.42 -8.47
N ASP A 162 8.97 18.88 -9.44
CA ASP A 162 9.45 19.71 -10.56
C ASP A 162 9.92 21.08 -10.06
N THR A 163 9.47 21.49 -8.88
CA THR A 163 9.89 22.74 -8.24
C THR A 163 11.25 22.66 -7.54
N ALA A 164 11.83 21.48 -7.37
CA ALA A 164 13.06 21.31 -6.59
C ALA A 164 14.36 21.52 -7.39
N SER A 165 14.33 21.45 -8.73
CA SER A 165 15.54 21.56 -9.55
C SER A 165 15.25 21.92 -11.01
N TYR A 166 16.30 22.29 -11.75
CA TYR A 166 16.27 22.46 -13.21
C TYR A 166 16.22 21.13 -13.98
N LEU A 167 16.44 20.01 -13.28
CA LEU A 167 16.42 18.66 -13.86
C LEU A 167 15.23 17.89 -13.30
N ASP A 168 14.59 17.12 -14.18
CA ASP A 168 13.46 16.25 -13.84
C ASP A 168 13.88 15.20 -12.80
N GLY A 169 12.94 14.85 -11.94
CA GLY A 169 13.17 13.84 -10.92
C GLY A 169 11.92 13.43 -10.20
N ALA A 170 11.98 12.25 -9.60
CA ALA A 170 10.84 11.63 -8.96
C ALA A 170 11.17 11.24 -7.52
N TRP A 171 10.11 11.05 -6.75
CA TRP A 171 10.21 10.45 -5.45
C TRP A 171 10.45 8.94 -5.56
N ASN A 172 11.22 8.39 -4.64
CA ASN A 172 11.44 6.97 -4.49
C ASN A 172 11.37 6.59 -3.00
N VAL A 173 11.11 5.31 -2.75
CA VAL A 173 11.12 4.73 -1.41
C VAL A 173 12.19 3.65 -1.36
N ARG A 174 13.08 3.71 -0.36
CA ARG A 174 14.14 2.73 -0.15
C ARG A 174 13.82 1.89 1.08
N PHE A 175 13.77 0.59 0.88
CA PHE A 175 13.58 -0.41 1.92
C PHE A 175 14.90 -0.79 2.60
N SER A 176 16.02 -0.36 2.04
CA SER A 176 17.35 -0.49 2.64
C SER A 176 17.71 0.76 3.44
N GLY A 177 18.39 0.61 4.58
CA GLY A 177 18.86 1.76 5.36
C GLY A 177 19.46 1.38 6.71
N GLY A 178 20.26 2.28 7.27
CA GLY A 178 20.86 2.12 8.60
C GLY A 178 19.92 2.52 9.75
N TYR A 179 19.02 3.47 9.51
CA TYR A 179 18.18 4.12 10.53
C TYR A 179 16.67 3.96 10.27
N GLY A 180 16.28 3.00 9.43
CA GLY A 180 14.94 2.85 8.89
C GLY A 180 14.94 2.83 7.37
N GLY A 181 13.78 2.50 6.78
CA GLY A 181 13.53 2.84 5.39
C GLY A 181 13.34 4.34 5.23
N TYR A 182 13.47 4.84 4.00
CA TYR A 182 13.41 6.27 3.75
C TYR A 182 12.74 6.61 2.43
N VAL A 183 12.10 7.76 2.43
CA VAL A 183 11.44 8.37 1.29
C VAL A 183 12.32 9.53 0.86
N CYS A 184 12.71 9.59 -0.42
CA CYS A 184 13.55 10.67 -0.91
C CYS A 184 13.24 11.04 -2.35
N TRP A 185 13.60 12.27 -2.71
CA TRP A 185 13.61 12.72 -4.09
C TRP A 185 14.97 12.46 -4.75
N HIS A 186 14.95 11.94 -5.98
CA HIS A 186 16.13 11.70 -6.80
C HIS A 186 15.90 12.19 -8.24
N TYR A 187 17.00 12.56 -8.90
CA TYR A 187 17.02 12.86 -10.34
C TYR A 187 16.57 11.63 -11.14
N ASP A 188 15.93 11.88 -12.28
CA ASP A 188 15.35 10.84 -13.14
C ASP A 188 16.38 9.86 -13.73
N ASN A 189 17.64 10.28 -13.79
CA ASN A 189 18.80 9.50 -14.23
C ASN A 189 19.42 8.60 -13.13
N ALA A 190 18.92 8.65 -11.89
CA ALA A 190 19.25 7.66 -10.88
C ALA A 190 18.63 6.31 -11.25
N SER A 191 19.05 5.24 -10.56
CA SER A 191 18.45 3.90 -10.74
C SER A 191 17.72 3.46 -9.49
N ASN A 192 16.48 2.99 -9.65
CA ASN A 192 15.71 2.26 -8.64
C ASN A 192 14.89 1.16 -9.33
N TYR A 193 14.37 0.21 -8.55
CA TYR A 193 13.50 -0.84 -9.07
C TYR A 193 12.08 -0.34 -9.34
N VAL A 194 11.27 -1.19 -9.95
CA VAL A 194 9.87 -0.91 -10.25
C VAL A 194 9.01 -1.95 -9.54
N ARG A 195 8.08 -1.51 -8.69
CA ARG A 195 7.05 -2.38 -8.10
C ARG A 195 5.68 -1.76 -8.37
N PRO A 196 5.01 -2.17 -9.46
CA PRO A 196 3.71 -1.62 -9.81
C PRO A 196 2.62 -1.95 -8.79
N VAL A 197 1.64 -1.07 -8.75
CA VAL A 197 0.43 -1.20 -7.95
C VAL A 197 -0.78 -0.92 -8.82
N ARG A 198 -1.92 -1.47 -8.42
CA ARG A 198 -3.25 -1.12 -8.93
C ARG A 198 -4.25 -1.09 -7.78
N SER A 199 -5.31 -0.31 -7.93
CA SER A 199 -6.43 -0.31 -6.98
C SER A 199 -7.41 -1.43 -7.33
N MET A 200 -7.89 -2.16 -6.33
CA MET A 200 -8.98 -3.10 -6.49
C MET A 200 -10.31 -2.33 -6.47
N LYS A 201 -11.22 -2.67 -7.39
CA LYS A 201 -12.56 -2.08 -7.47
C LYS A 201 -13.53 -2.89 -6.62
#